data_AF-A0A830HI94-F1
#
_entry.id   AF-A0A830HI94-F1
#
_cell.length_a   1.000
_cell.length_b   1.000
_cell.length_c   1.000
_cell.angle_alpha   90.00
_cell.angle_beta   90.00
_cell.angle_gamma   90.00
#
_symmetry.space_group_name_H-M   'P 1'
#
loop_
_entity.id
_entity.type
_entity.pdbx_description
1 polymer ?
#
loop_
_entity_poly.entity_id
_entity_poly.type
_entity_poly.pdbx_seq_one_letter_code
_entity_poly.pdbx_strand_id
1 'polypeptide(L)'
;MACSQRAWYTPATPRGAALAVLPRRRLSGTTCKAAQSKTVNAASAVPQEQVPQEEVDVPFSSFEELEAGSSLDDDVVRFLPPPEARPGAVDRTNFACDDSCDFWTEWTYSDLPGGGGVESLLDQLRALQSSATSTEAFTYWGYHIARTLFFTVQGAAGLVYSRGGMARNPFTQARVGNTGNQVSSESTLTADGGDAADSLDASLGVSTIARLVAETIAAYRIDLKRIEAGYFKAPYDMNPAHRQFNPLYVADKARRFFDEANRTLERAEKGAAGNVQAPIGSNESLYPEYYRHAFHYQSDGWLSTWSAKVYETSTETLFLGRQDSMQRSSLVPLGKFLKSPSFGATGEGARVLEVAAGTGRFATFVRDSYPGVDMTVTDLSPYYLEEARENGSYWESLQVGKSVGPASYVQANAESLPFEEASYDAVVSVYLFHELPADAQEAVFREAYRVLKPGGIFVLTDSQQLGDRPATDKTIGLFGDFAEPYYRAYIRRDFGALGKEMGFTCEEKCQNSSSKTLSFRKPSME
;
A
#
# COMPACT_ATOMS: atom_id res chain seq x y z
N MET A 1 -53.18 -0.55 9.43
CA MET A 1 -53.06 -0.37 10.89
C MET A 1 -51.59 -0.06 11.16
N ALA A 2 -51.09 1.18 11.04
CA ALA A 2 -51.30 2.38 11.87
C ALA A 2 -50.79 2.26 13.31
N CYS A 3 -50.05 3.30 13.75
CA CYS A 3 -49.48 3.61 15.09
C CYS A 3 -48.09 3.01 15.37
N SER A 4 -46.94 3.68 15.18
CA SER A 4 -46.40 4.94 15.76
C SER A 4 -46.07 4.86 17.26
N GLN A 5 -44.79 5.11 17.62
CA GLN A 5 -44.41 6.08 18.66
C GLN A 5 -42.90 6.42 18.62
N ARG A 6 -42.64 7.73 18.75
CA ARG A 6 -41.36 8.48 18.80
C ARG A 6 -40.62 8.23 20.13
N ALA A 7 -39.30 8.03 20.12
CA ALA A 7 -38.21 9.01 20.31
C ALA A 7 -38.21 9.78 21.64
N TRP A 8 -37.17 9.57 22.46
CA TRP A 8 -36.48 10.56 23.30
C TRP A 8 -35.09 9.99 23.68
N TYR A 9 -34.00 10.71 23.36
CA TYR A 9 -32.95 11.13 24.31
C TYR A 9 -31.77 11.79 23.56
N THR A 10 -31.54 13.05 23.89
CA THR A 10 -30.35 13.86 23.55
C THR A 10 -29.38 13.92 24.74
N PRO A 11 -28.11 14.36 24.54
CA PRO A 11 -26.93 13.86 25.25
C PRO A 11 -26.46 14.75 26.41
N ALA A 12 -25.57 14.22 27.26
CA ALA A 12 -24.78 15.00 28.21
C ALA A 12 -23.36 14.41 28.37
N THR A 13 -22.35 15.28 28.31
CA THR A 13 -20.94 15.08 28.69
C THR A 13 -20.55 16.13 29.75
N PRO A 14 -19.33 16.18 30.29
CA PRO A 14 -18.60 15.17 31.07
C PRO A 14 -18.07 15.75 32.42
N ARG A 15 -17.59 14.92 33.37
CA ARG A 15 -16.61 15.31 34.43
C ARG A 15 -16.16 14.13 35.31
N GLY A 16 -14.84 14.04 35.52
CA GLY A 16 -14.24 13.77 36.85
C GLY A 16 -13.87 12.33 37.22
N ALA A 17 -12.57 12.08 37.37
CA ALA A 17 -11.94 10.84 37.82
C ALA A 17 -12.09 10.55 39.33
N ALA A 18 -12.12 9.27 39.73
CA ALA A 18 -11.54 8.75 40.98
C ALA A 18 -11.44 7.20 40.95
N LEU A 19 -10.25 6.69 41.31
CA LEU A 19 -9.99 5.27 41.59
C LEU A 19 -10.77 4.78 42.81
N ALA A 20 -11.30 3.56 42.76
CA ALA A 20 -11.58 2.73 43.93
C ALA A 20 -11.41 1.23 43.62
N VAL A 21 -10.83 0.52 44.58
CA VAL A 21 -10.29 -0.85 44.51
C VAL A 21 -11.13 -1.78 45.40
N LEU A 22 -11.31 -3.04 44.94
CA LEU A 22 -11.80 -4.28 45.61
C LEU A 22 -13.34 -4.52 45.75
N PRO A 23 -13.83 -5.78 45.96
CA PRO A 23 -13.14 -7.09 46.04
C PRO A 23 -13.74 -8.25 45.18
N ARG A 24 -12.95 -9.32 45.08
CA ARG A 24 -13.30 -10.66 44.56
C ARG A 24 -14.51 -11.29 45.28
N ARG A 25 -15.43 -11.91 44.54
CA ARG A 25 -16.33 -12.96 45.05
C ARG A 25 -16.35 -14.19 44.14
N ARG A 26 -16.11 -15.34 44.77
CA ARG A 26 -16.34 -16.70 44.26
C ARG A 26 -17.83 -16.99 44.24
N LEU A 27 -18.30 -17.71 43.22
CA LEU A 27 -19.49 -18.57 43.32
C LEU A 27 -19.21 -19.92 42.64
N SER A 28 -19.50 -20.97 43.41
CA SER A 28 -19.68 -22.38 43.07
C SER A 28 -20.61 -22.56 41.86
N GLY A 29 -20.46 -23.53 40.96
CA GLY A 29 -20.29 -24.96 41.20
C GLY A 29 -21.63 -25.67 40.99
N THR A 30 -21.89 -26.16 39.77
CA THR A 30 -22.89 -27.20 39.50
C THR A 30 -22.50 -27.96 38.24
N THR A 31 -22.51 -29.29 38.35
CA THR A 31 -21.93 -30.29 37.44
C THR A 31 -22.98 -31.01 36.60
N CYS A 32 -22.48 -31.86 35.67
CA CYS A 32 -23.11 -32.96 34.90
C CYS A 32 -23.74 -32.58 33.54
N LYS A 33 -23.47 -33.25 32.41
CA LYS A 33 -22.95 -34.60 32.11
C LYS A 33 -22.25 -34.63 30.74
N ALA A 34 -21.18 -35.42 30.62
CA ALA A 34 -20.55 -35.81 29.37
C ALA A 34 -21.27 -37.02 28.75
N ALA A 35 -21.39 -37.04 27.42
CA ALA A 35 -21.81 -38.20 26.63
C ALA A 35 -20.62 -38.65 25.75
N GLN A 36 -20.18 -39.89 25.97
CA GLN A 36 -19.19 -40.61 25.16
C GLN A 36 -19.83 -41.12 23.86
N SER A 37 -19.08 -41.10 22.76
CA SER A 37 -19.29 -42.03 21.65
C SER A 37 -18.02 -42.23 20.81
N LYS A 38 -17.37 -43.37 21.08
CA LYS A 38 -16.75 -44.33 20.14
C LYS A 38 -15.76 -43.83 19.08
N THR A 39 -14.50 -44.18 19.35
CA THR A 39 -13.41 -44.44 18.42
C THR A 39 -13.74 -45.54 17.41
N VAL A 40 -13.36 -45.33 16.14
CA VAL A 40 -13.10 -46.39 15.17
C VAL A 40 -11.75 -46.09 14.53
N ASN A 41 -10.80 -47.01 14.72
CA ASN A 41 -9.51 -47.07 14.03
C ASN A 41 -9.73 -47.54 12.59
N ALA A 42 -9.15 -46.84 11.62
CA ALA A 42 -8.77 -47.41 10.34
C ALA A 42 -7.43 -46.80 9.91
N ALA A 43 -6.38 -47.61 10.04
CA ALA A 43 -5.07 -47.34 9.49
C ALA A 43 -5.06 -47.75 8.01
N SER A 44 -4.63 -46.86 7.12
CA SER A 44 -4.02 -47.25 5.85
C SER A 44 -2.78 -46.41 5.63
N ALA A 45 -1.62 -47.07 5.67
CA ALA A 45 -0.32 -46.50 5.39
C ALA A 45 -0.22 -46.09 3.92
N VAL A 46 0.22 -44.86 3.67
CA VAL A 46 0.76 -44.40 2.38
C VAL A 46 2.24 -44.10 2.62
N PRO A 47 3.18 -44.55 1.77
CA PRO A 47 4.62 -44.40 2.02
C PRO A 47 5.03 -42.94 1.91
N GLN A 48 5.78 -42.44 2.89
CA GLN A 48 6.49 -41.17 2.77
C GLN A 48 7.70 -41.35 1.84
N GLU A 49 7.63 -40.72 0.68
CA GLU A 49 8.76 -40.56 -0.22
C GLU A 49 9.61 -39.39 0.31
N GLN A 50 10.87 -39.68 0.65
CA GLN A 50 11.83 -38.68 1.14
C GLN A 50 12.26 -37.77 -0.02
N VAL A 51 11.81 -36.51 0.00
CA VAL A 51 12.35 -35.46 -0.86
C VAL A 51 13.68 -34.98 -0.26
N PRO A 52 14.79 -34.92 -1.03
CA PRO A 52 16.08 -34.49 -0.50
C PRO A 52 16.03 -33.02 -0.09
N GLN A 53 16.53 -32.69 1.10
CA GLN A 53 16.84 -31.31 1.48
C GLN A 53 18.11 -30.89 0.74
N GLU A 54 17.98 -30.04 -0.28
CA GLU A 54 19.09 -29.22 -0.77
C GLU A 54 19.22 -27.99 0.14
N GLU A 55 20.35 -27.89 0.84
CA GLU A 55 20.81 -26.67 1.51
C GLU A 55 21.14 -25.63 0.43
N VAL A 56 20.29 -24.61 0.30
CA VAL A 56 20.59 -23.44 -0.53
C VAL A 56 21.11 -22.33 0.38
N ASP A 57 22.43 -22.19 0.41
CA ASP A 57 23.13 -21.03 0.96
C ASP A 57 22.82 -19.80 0.09
N VAL A 58 22.13 -18.78 0.62
CA VAL A 58 21.92 -17.50 -0.05
C VAL A 58 22.61 -16.39 0.75
N PRO A 59 23.63 -15.70 0.21
CA PRO A 59 24.27 -14.58 0.89
C PRO A 59 23.48 -13.28 0.68
N PHE A 60 23.44 -12.47 1.74
CA PHE A 60 22.93 -11.10 1.73
C PHE A 60 23.73 -10.22 0.75
N SER A 61 23.10 -9.72 -0.32
CA SER A 61 23.67 -8.68 -1.17
C SER A 61 23.28 -7.30 -0.65
N SER A 62 24.28 -6.47 -0.36
CA SER A 62 24.12 -5.03 -0.09
C SER A 62 23.66 -4.30 -1.37
N PHE A 63 23.03 -3.13 -1.19
CA PHE A 63 22.48 -2.28 -2.25
C PHE A 63 23.47 -1.85 -3.37
N GLU A 64 24.75 -2.19 -3.30
CA GLU A 64 25.78 -1.89 -4.32
C GLU A 64 25.95 -3.02 -5.37
N GLU A 65 25.45 -4.24 -5.12
CA GLU A 65 25.47 -5.35 -6.10
C GLU A 65 24.29 -5.34 -7.09
N LEU A 66 23.40 -4.35 -7.01
CA LEU A 66 22.21 -4.21 -7.87
C LEU A 66 22.53 -3.79 -9.32
N GLU A 67 23.75 -3.37 -9.63
CA GLU A 67 24.14 -3.00 -11.00
C GLU A 67 25.28 -3.84 -11.60
N ALA A 68 25.96 -4.69 -10.83
CA ALA A 68 27.10 -5.47 -11.30
C ALA A 68 27.00 -6.95 -10.89
N GLY A 69 26.01 -7.65 -11.45
CA GLY A 69 26.06 -9.10 -11.62
C GLY A 69 25.69 -9.96 -10.41
N SER A 70 24.39 -10.06 -10.12
CA SER A 70 23.79 -11.38 -9.93
C SER A 70 22.71 -11.54 -10.99
N SER A 71 22.71 -12.69 -11.65
CA SER A 71 21.74 -13.01 -12.68
C SER A 71 20.35 -12.76 -12.12
N LEU A 72 19.63 -11.86 -12.80
CA LEU A 72 18.21 -11.97 -13.07
C LEU A 72 17.74 -13.40 -12.82
N ASP A 73 16.60 -13.57 -12.18
CA ASP A 73 15.79 -14.72 -12.50
C ASP A 73 15.56 -14.62 -14.02
N ASP A 74 16.40 -15.33 -14.78
CA ASP A 74 16.57 -15.16 -16.23
C ASP A 74 15.20 -15.32 -16.90
N ASP A 75 14.29 -16.06 -16.25
CA ASP A 75 12.91 -16.30 -16.67
C ASP A 75 11.99 -15.06 -16.64
N VAL A 76 12.17 -14.10 -15.73
CA VAL A 76 11.31 -12.90 -15.68
C VAL A 76 11.59 -11.95 -16.85
N VAL A 77 12.85 -11.83 -17.26
CA VAL A 77 13.27 -10.96 -18.37
C VAL A 77 13.28 -11.70 -19.71
N ARG A 78 13.56 -13.01 -19.76
CA ARG A 78 13.58 -13.80 -21.01
C ARG A 78 12.19 -14.14 -21.54
N PHE A 79 11.15 -14.19 -20.69
CA PHE A 79 9.79 -14.54 -21.10
C PHE A 79 8.75 -13.47 -20.74
N LEU A 80 9.07 -12.19 -20.99
CA LEU A 80 8.02 -11.18 -21.03
C LEU A 80 7.02 -11.54 -22.14
N PRO A 81 5.70 -11.55 -21.87
CA PRO A 81 4.72 -11.74 -22.93
C PRO A 81 4.88 -10.64 -23.99
N PRO A 82 4.47 -10.92 -25.25
CA PRO A 82 4.45 -9.92 -26.31
C PRO A 82 3.76 -8.63 -25.82
N PRO A 83 4.24 -7.43 -26.22
CA PRO A 83 3.71 -6.16 -25.71
C PRO A 83 2.17 -6.06 -25.75
N GLU A 84 1.54 -6.55 -26.81
CA GLU A 84 0.09 -6.58 -27.02
C GLU A 84 -0.67 -7.53 -26.08
N ALA A 85 0.00 -8.54 -25.54
CA ALA A 85 -0.56 -9.52 -24.61
C ALA A 85 -0.35 -9.12 -23.14
N ARG A 86 0.31 -7.99 -22.87
CA ARG A 86 0.53 -7.49 -21.50
C ARG A 86 -0.75 -6.88 -20.93
N PRO A 87 -1.05 -7.06 -19.62
CA PRO A 87 -2.28 -6.55 -19.03
C PRO A 87 -2.52 -5.06 -19.29
N GLY A 88 -1.49 -4.22 -19.18
CA GLY A 88 -1.63 -2.78 -19.43
C GLY A 88 -2.03 -2.42 -20.87
N ALA A 89 -1.61 -3.22 -21.86
CA ALA A 89 -2.03 -3.07 -23.26
C ALA A 89 -3.44 -3.63 -23.49
N VAL A 90 -3.75 -4.80 -22.91
CA VAL A 90 -5.09 -5.41 -22.97
C VAL A 90 -6.14 -4.51 -22.33
N ASP A 91 -5.81 -3.87 -21.22
CA ASP A 91 -6.67 -2.91 -20.53
C ASP A 91 -7.16 -1.79 -21.46
N ARG A 92 -6.32 -1.30 -22.41
CA ARG A 92 -6.71 -0.25 -23.36
C ARG A 92 -7.84 -0.67 -24.30
N THR A 93 -8.08 -1.97 -24.44
CA THR A 93 -9.20 -2.53 -25.23
C THR A 93 -10.44 -2.76 -24.39
N ASN A 94 -10.28 -2.91 -23.08
CA ASN A 94 -11.34 -3.29 -22.15
C ASN A 94 -11.92 -2.10 -21.38
N PHE A 95 -11.10 -1.08 -21.10
CA PHE A 95 -11.47 0.09 -20.29
C PHE A 95 -11.31 1.38 -21.10
N ALA A 96 -12.13 2.38 -20.79
CA ALA A 96 -11.90 3.74 -21.23
C ALA A 96 -10.71 4.32 -20.45
N CYS A 97 -9.59 4.56 -21.13
CA CYS A 97 -8.41 5.16 -20.52
C CYS A 97 -8.59 6.67 -20.33
N ASP A 98 -8.37 7.14 -19.10
CA ASP A 98 -8.15 8.56 -18.77
C ASP A 98 -6.83 9.06 -19.37
N ASP A 99 -6.70 10.37 -19.60
CA ASP A 99 -5.52 11.04 -20.17
C ASP A 99 -4.21 10.67 -19.43
N SER A 100 -4.30 10.32 -18.15
CA SER A 100 -3.14 9.84 -17.38
C SER A 100 -2.51 8.56 -17.94
N CYS A 101 -3.26 7.70 -18.61
CA CYS A 101 -2.74 6.43 -19.14
C CYS A 101 -1.75 6.67 -20.26
N ASP A 102 -2.09 7.55 -21.21
CA ASP A 102 -1.19 7.91 -22.32
C ASP A 102 0.05 8.62 -21.76
N PHE A 103 -0.16 9.59 -20.85
CA PHE A 103 0.93 10.28 -20.19
C PHE A 103 1.93 9.32 -19.54
N TRP A 104 1.49 8.37 -18.71
CA TRP A 104 2.39 7.46 -18.00
C TRP A 104 3.00 6.37 -18.88
N THR A 105 2.29 5.96 -19.95
CA THR A 105 2.85 5.05 -20.97
C THR A 105 4.06 5.68 -21.66
N GLU A 106 3.96 6.96 -21.99
CA GLU A 106 4.99 7.72 -22.71
C GLU A 106 6.03 8.35 -21.77
N TRP A 107 5.73 8.50 -20.48
CA TRP A 107 6.60 9.18 -19.54
C TRP A 107 7.93 8.46 -19.39
N THR A 108 9.03 9.15 -19.72
CA THR A 108 10.39 8.72 -19.40
C THR A 108 11.17 9.85 -18.75
N TYR A 109 12.14 9.48 -17.89
CA TYR A 109 13.02 10.45 -17.24
C TYR A 109 13.99 11.14 -18.22
N SER A 110 14.43 10.42 -19.24
CA SER A 110 15.35 10.92 -20.27
C SER A 110 14.75 12.04 -21.13
N ASP A 111 13.43 12.13 -21.20
CA ASP A 111 12.73 13.13 -22.02
C ASP A 111 12.52 14.48 -21.30
N LEU A 112 12.97 14.60 -20.05
CA LEU A 112 12.87 15.86 -19.31
C LEU A 112 13.91 16.87 -19.82
N PRO A 113 13.58 18.18 -19.89
CA PRO A 113 14.52 19.22 -20.27
C PRO A 113 15.82 19.12 -19.45
N GLY A 114 16.97 19.12 -20.11
CA GLY A 114 18.28 18.92 -19.46
C GLY A 114 18.76 17.46 -19.36
N GLY A 115 18.08 16.50 -19.98
CA GLY A 115 18.61 15.14 -20.21
C GLY A 115 18.70 14.25 -18.98
N GLY A 116 17.94 14.55 -17.93
CA GLY A 116 17.94 13.79 -16.68
C GLY A 116 19.16 14.11 -15.79
N GLY A 117 19.00 15.10 -14.90
CA GLY A 117 20.01 15.48 -13.92
C GLY A 117 19.47 16.51 -12.94
N VAL A 118 20.33 17.05 -12.06
CA VAL A 118 19.94 18.07 -11.06
C VAL A 118 19.41 19.35 -11.73
N GLU A 119 19.96 19.74 -12.87
CA GLU A 119 19.47 20.90 -13.64
C GLU A 119 18.03 20.67 -14.15
N SER A 120 17.71 19.45 -14.59
CA SER A 120 16.36 19.06 -15.00
C SER A 120 15.34 19.16 -13.87
N LEU A 121 15.77 18.84 -12.64
CA LEU A 121 14.94 19.01 -11.45
C LEU A 121 14.70 20.49 -11.14
N LEU A 122 15.72 21.35 -11.26
CA LEU A 122 15.57 22.79 -11.08
C LEU A 122 14.61 23.40 -12.11
N ASP A 123 14.66 22.95 -13.35
CA ASP A 123 13.74 23.41 -14.40
C ASP A 123 12.31 22.93 -14.16
N GLN A 124 12.13 21.71 -13.64
CA GLN A 124 10.81 21.28 -13.17
C GLN A 124 10.30 22.16 -12.02
N LEU A 125 11.13 22.46 -11.01
CA LEU A 125 10.76 23.36 -9.92
C LEU A 125 10.41 24.78 -10.41
N ARG A 126 11.11 25.29 -11.43
CA ARG A 126 10.76 26.57 -12.08
C ARG A 126 9.44 26.50 -12.85
N ALA A 127 9.22 25.41 -13.60
CA ALA A 127 7.95 25.18 -14.28
C ALA A 127 6.78 25.07 -13.28
N LEU A 128 7.02 24.53 -12.08
CA LEU A 128 6.03 24.51 -11.00
C LEU A 128 5.61 25.91 -10.56
N GLN A 129 6.57 26.83 -10.41
CA GLN A 129 6.27 28.24 -10.10
C GLN A 129 5.36 28.88 -11.15
N SER A 130 5.52 28.53 -12.43
CA SER A 130 4.65 29.02 -13.50
C SER A 130 3.27 28.36 -13.57
N SER A 131 3.11 27.16 -12.97
CA SER A 131 1.86 26.40 -12.96
C SER A 131 0.95 26.69 -11.76
N ALA A 132 1.47 27.34 -10.71
CA ALA A 132 0.69 27.73 -9.54
C ALA A 132 -0.16 28.98 -9.86
N THR A 133 -1.27 28.77 -10.55
CA THR A 133 -2.16 29.85 -11.03
C THR A 133 -3.17 30.34 -9.98
N SER A 134 -3.22 29.69 -8.80
CA SER A 134 -4.12 30.04 -7.70
C SER A 134 -3.44 29.87 -6.33
N THR A 135 -4.00 30.49 -5.29
CA THR A 135 -3.55 30.32 -3.89
C THR A 135 -3.63 28.86 -3.44
N GLU A 136 -4.65 28.13 -3.91
CA GLU A 136 -4.86 26.71 -3.61
C GLU A 136 -3.76 25.86 -4.25
N ALA A 137 -3.45 26.10 -5.54
CA ALA A 137 -2.33 25.45 -6.23
C ALA A 137 -0.98 25.75 -5.56
N PHE A 138 -0.76 27.00 -5.12
CA PHE A 138 0.45 27.38 -4.38
C PHE A 138 0.58 26.63 -3.06
N THR A 139 -0.51 26.54 -2.29
CA THR A 139 -0.55 25.80 -1.02
C THR A 139 -0.30 24.31 -1.24
N TYR A 140 -0.91 23.74 -2.29
CA TYR A 140 -0.73 22.35 -2.69
C TYR A 140 0.73 22.04 -3.02
N TRP A 141 1.37 22.85 -3.88
CA TRP A 141 2.77 22.66 -4.22
C TRP A 141 3.71 22.84 -3.02
N GLY A 142 3.51 23.88 -2.21
CA GLY A 142 4.32 24.10 -1.01
C GLY A 142 4.28 22.91 -0.05
N TYR A 143 3.08 22.37 0.18
CA TYR A 143 2.88 21.18 1.01
C TYR A 143 3.56 19.93 0.43
N HIS A 144 3.33 19.61 -0.84
CA HIS A 144 3.82 18.39 -1.45
C HIS A 144 5.32 18.39 -1.73
N ILE A 145 5.92 19.56 -2.02
CA ILE A 145 7.38 19.72 -2.11
C ILE A 145 8.02 19.49 -0.73
N ALA A 146 7.47 20.09 0.32
CA ALA A 146 7.97 19.90 1.69
C ALA A 146 7.89 18.42 2.12
N ARG A 147 6.79 17.73 1.81
CA ARG A 147 6.66 16.28 2.03
C ARG A 147 7.71 15.47 1.29
N THR A 148 7.91 15.75 0.00
CA THR A 148 8.87 15.01 -0.83
C THR A 148 10.28 15.18 -0.29
N LEU A 149 10.67 16.41 0.09
CA LEU A 149 11.95 16.68 0.73
C LEU A 149 12.10 15.89 2.04
N PHE A 150 11.09 15.93 2.90
CA PHE A 150 11.10 15.20 4.17
C PHE A 150 11.31 13.70 3.97
N PHE A 151 10.50 13.06 3.13
CA PHE A 151 10.58 11.62 2.90
C PHE A 151 11.84 11.19 2.13
N THR A 152 12.36 12.05 1.23
CA THR A 152 13.64 11.80 0.56
C THR A 152 14.79 11.79 1.57
N VAL A 153 14.85 12.79 2.47
CA VAL A 153 15.86 12.86 3.53
C VAL A 153 15.71 11.69 4.50
N GLN A 154 14.48 11.33 4.87
CA GLN A 154 14.23 10.20 5.76
C GLN A 154 14.68 8.87 5.14
N GLY A 155 14.37 8.63 3.86
CA GLY A 155 14.80 7.43 3.14
C GLY A 155 16.31 7.33 3.04
N ALA A 156 16.99 8.43 2.66
CA ALA A 156 18.45 8.50 2.62
C ALA A 156 19.08 8.26 4.00
N ALA A 157 18.52 8.85 5.06
CA ALA A 157 18.96 8.61 6.43
C ALA A 157 18.76 7.16 6.86
N GLY A 158 17.68 6.50 6.43
CA GLY A 158 17.41 5.09 6.70
C GLY A 158 18.47 4.18 6.09
N LEU A 159 18.86 4.44 4.84
CA LEU A 159 19.94 3.74 4.16
C LEU A 159 21.28 3.92 4.88
N VAL A 160 21.64 5.15 5.27
CA VAL A 160 22.88 5.42 6.03
C VAL A 160 22.85 4.73 7.40
N TYR A 161 21.71 4.77 8.10
CA TYR A 161 21.54 4.14 9.40
C TYR A 161 21.73 2.62 9.30
N SER A 162 21.16 1.98 8.27
CA SER A 162 21.32 0.55 8.01
C SER A 162 22.79 0.14 7.81
N ARG A 163 23.57 0.94 7.06
CA ARG A 163 25.01 0.73 6.84
C ARG A 163 25.84 0.91 8.13
N GLY A 164 25.47 1.88 8.97
CA GLY A 164 26.12 2.12 10.27
C GLY A 164 25.82 1.05 11.33
N GLY A 165 24.68 0.37 11.23
CA GLY A 165 24.32 -0.78 12.07
C GLY A 165 25.23 -2.00 11.84
N MET A 166 25.51 -2.32 10.57
CA MET A 166 26.42 -3.42 10.20
C MET A 166 27.86 -3.20 10.70
N ALA A 167 28.33 -1.95 10.78
CA ALA A 167 29.68 -1.61 11.23
C ALA A 167 29.91 -1.74 12.75
N ARG A 168 28.85 -1.92 13.56
CA ARG A 168 28.93 -1.97 15.04
C ARG A 168 29.05 -3.38 15.63
N ASN A 169 29.09 -4.43 14.82
CA ASN A 169 29.14 -5.81 15.31
C ASN A 169 30.56 -6.41 15.20
N PRO A 170 31.27 -6.67 16.32
CA PRO A 170 32.65 -7.19 16.27
C PRO A 170 32.78 -8.61 15.69
N PHE A 171 31.67 -9.31 15.42
CA PHE A 171 31.69 -10.63 14.76
C PHE A 171 31.85 -10.57 13.23
N THR A 172 31.57 -9.44 12.56
CA THR A 172 31.79 -9.28 11.11
C THR A 172 33.23 -8.87 10.76
N GLN A 173 34.01 -8.33 11.71
CA GLN A 173 35.44 -8.02 11.50
C GLN A 173 36.30 -9.28 11.25
N ALA A 174 35.88 -10.45 11.72
CA ALA A 174 36.67 -11.68 11.60
C ALA A 174 36.60 -12.33 10.19
N ARG A 175 35.64 -11.95 9.34
CA ARG A 175 35.47 -12.52 7.99
C ARG A 175 36.17 -11.74 6.87
N VAL A 176 36.60 -10.49 7.14
CA VAL A 176 37.31 -9.64 6.16
C VAL A 176 38.84 -9.87 6.19
N GLY A 177 39.36 -10.56 7.20
CA GLY A 177 40.81 -10.70 7.43
C GLY A 177 41.53 -11.84 6.69
N ASN A 178 40.86 -12.63 5.83
CA ASN A 178 41.50 -13.84 5.29
C ASN A 178 41.11 -14.20 3.85
N THR A 179 41.41 -13.31 2.91
CA THR A 179 41.54 -13.65 1.47
C THR A 179 42.76 -12.93 0.87
N GLY A 180 43.92 -13.10 1.52
CA GLY A 180 45.20 -12.81 0.87
C GLY A 180 45.57 -13.97 -0.04
N ASN A 181 45.40 -13.82 -1.36
CA ASN A 181 46.05 -14.71 -2.32
C ASN A 181 47.02 -13.91 -3.18
N GLN A 182 48.27 -14.37 -3.16
CA GLN A 182 49.42 -13.79 -3.81
C GLN A 182 49.32 -13.91 -5.33
N VAL A 183 49.61 -12.80 -6.05
CA VAL A 183 50.29 -12.86 -7.35
C VAL A 183 51.30 -11.70 -7.40
N SER A 184 52.55 -12.06 -7.67
CA SER A 184 53.70 -11.17 -7.77
C SER A 184 53.99 -10.71 -9.20
N SER A 185 54.66 -9.55 -9.29
CA SER A 185 55.53 -9.00 -10.35
C SER A 185 54.98 -7.96 -11.34
N GLU A 186 55.29 -6.71 -11.00
CA GLU A 186 55.92 -5.64 -11.80
C GLU A 186 55.31 -5.16 -13.13
N SER A 187 54.67 -3.98 -13.06
CA SER A 187 55.05 -2.84 -13.92
C SER A 187 54.69 -1.52 -13.22
N THR A 188 55.72 -0.74 -12.90
CA THR A 188 55.67 0.62 -12.38
C THR A 188 54.94 1.56 -13.33
N LEU A 189 53.90 2.27 -12.87
CA LEU A 189 53.50 3.60 -13.35
C LEU A 189 52.59 4.27 -12.28
N THR A 190 53.17 5.30 -11.66
CA THR A 190 52.59 6.47 -10.94
C THR A 190 51.14 6.46 -10.47
N ALA A 191 50.99 6.72 -9.15
CA ALA A 191 49.75 7.09 -8.48
C ALA A 191 49.08 8.32 -9.11
N ASP A 192 47.82 8.16 -9.52
CA ASP A 192 46.69 9.00 -9.10
C ASP A 192 45.39 8.27 -9.49
N GLY A 193 44.60 7.85 -8.50
CA GLY A 193 43.51 6.90 -8.73
C GLY A 193 42.68 6.67 -7.48
N GLY A 194 42.14 7.75 -6.91
CA GLY A 194 41.22 7.72 -5.77
C GLY A 194 39.78 8.16 -6.09
N ASP A 195 39.53 8.85 -7.21
CA ASP A 195 38.31 9.66 -7.34
C ASP A 195 37.25 9.12 -8.33
N ALA A 196 37.53 8.07 -9.10
CA ALA A 196 36.64 7.64 -10.20
C ALA A 196 35.55 6.64 -9.80
N ALA A 197 35.76 5.82 -8.76
CA ALA A 197 34.79 4.82 -8.32
C ALA A 197 33.74 5.42 -7.37
N ASP A 198 34.17 6.26 -6.42
CA ASP A 198 33.27 6.97 -5.48
C ASP A 198 32.38 8.01 -6.18
N SER A 199 32.86 8.61 -7.27
CA SER A 199 32.08 9.58 -8.05
C SER A 199 31.03 8.93 -8.96
N LEU A 200 31.26 7.70 -9.43
CA LEU A 200 30.31 6.95 -10.26
C LEU A 200 29.13 6.43 -9.42
N ASP A 201 29.40 5.87 -8.25
CA ASP A 201 28.38 5.34 -7.32
C ASP A 201 27.50 6.45 -6.73
N ALA A 202 28.10 7.60 -6.38
CA ALA A 202 27.35 8.79 -5.98
C ALA A 202 26.49 9.35 -7.14
N SER A 203 26.97 9.28 -8.39
CA SER A 203 26.22 9.74 -9.57
C SER A 203 25.03 8.84 -9.93
N LEU A 204 25.16 7.52 -9.74
CA LEU A 204 24.10 6.53 -9.94
C LEU A 204 23.00 6.68 -8.88
N GLY A 205 23.38 6.91 -7.61
CA GLY A 205 22.44 7.23 -6.53
C GLY A 205 21.70 8.56 -6.73
N VAL A 206 22.41 9.62 -7.17
CA VAL A 206 21.82 10.93 -7.45
C VAL A 206 20.86 10.89 -8.65
N SER A 207 21.20 10.15 -9.71
CA SER A 207 20.33 10.02 -10.89
C SER A 207 19.02 9.27 -10.58
N THR A 208 19.08 8.23 -9.75
CA THR A 208 17.90 7.48 -9.31
C THR A 208 16.98 8.33 -8.43
N ILE A 209 17.52 9.06 -7.47
CA ILE A 209 16.73 9.98 -6.64
C ILE A 209 16.12 11.09 -7.50
N ALA A 210 16.88 11.68 -8.42
CA ALA A 210 16.38 12.72 -9.31
C ALA A 210 15.24 12.20 -10.22
N ARG A 211 15.33 10.96 -10.70
CA ARG A 211 14.25 10.29 -11.41
C ARG A 211 13.00 10.12 -10.57
N LEU A 212 13.14 9.60 -9.35
CA LEU A 212 12.00 9.38 -8.45
C LEU A 212 11.34 10.70 -8.04
N VAL A 213 12.12 11.77 -7.81
CA VAL A 213 11.57 13.11 -7.53
C VAL A 213 10.84 13.68 -8.74
N ALA A 214 11.37 13.51 -9.96
CA ALA A 214 10.68 13.94 -11.18
C ALA A 214 9.35 13.19 -11.38
N GLU A 215 9.33 11.88 -11.11
CA GLU A 215 8.11 11.08 -11.10
C GLU A 215 7.10 11.58 -10.06
N THR A 216 7.58 11.90 -8.85
CA THR A 216 6.76 12.50 -7.78
C THR A 216 6.12 13.82 -8.23
N ILE A 217 6.89 14.71 -8.88
CA ILE A 217 6.38 15.98 -9.40
C ILE A 217 5.30 15.74 -10.47
N ALA A 218 5.52 14.81 -11.39
CA ALA A 218 4.54 14.44 -12.42
C ALA A 218 3.23 13.92 -11.80
N ALA A 219 3.33 13.06 -10.78
CA ALA A 219 2.17 12.53 -10.06
C ALA A 219 1.34 13.61 -9.36
N TYR A 220 2.00 14.55 -8.68
CA TYR A 220 1.31 15.69 -8.06
C TYR A 220 0.66 16.62 -9.08
N ARG A 221 1.27 16.78 -10.26
CA ARG A 221 0.69 17.61 -11.33
C ARG A 221 -0.63 17.00 -11.84
N ILE A 222 -0.71 15.67 -11.95
CA ILE A 222 -1.97 14.98 -12.32
C ILE A 222 -3.00 15.07 -11.19
N ASP A 223 -2.59 14.85 -9.94
CA ASP A 223 -3.48 14.93 -8.78
C ASP A 223 -4.05 16.35 -8.60
N LEU A 224 -3.23 17.41 -8.75
CA LEU A 224 -3.69 18.79 -8.74
C LEU A 224 -4.69 19.08 -9.87
N LYS A 225 -4.43 18.63 -11.09
CA LYS A 225 -5.38 18.78 -12.21
C LYS A 225 -6.73 18.13 -11.90
N ARG A 226 -6.73 16.97 -11.22
CA ARG A 226 -7.96 16.27 -10.81
C ARG A 226 -8.72 17.03 -9.72
N ILE A 227 -8.00 17.64 -8.77
CA ILE A 227 -8.57 18.53 -7.76
C ILE A 227 -9.21 19.75 -8.42
N GLU A 228 -8.51 20.41 -9.34
CA GLU A 228 -8.99 21.59 -10.08
C GLU A 228 -10.18 21.26 -10.99
N ALA A 229 -10.21 20.06 -11.57
CA ALA A 229 -11.36 19.54 -12.32
C ALA A 229 -12.55 19.15 -11.41
N GLY A 230 -12.39 19.26 -10.08
CA GLY A 230 -13.44 18.99 -9.11
C GLY A 230 -13.76 17.51 -8.96
N TYR A 231 -12.85 16.60 -9.30
CA TYR A 231 -13.04 15.17 -9.04
C TYR A 231 -13.22 14.94 -7.54
N PHE A 232 -12.29 15.44 -6.74
CA PHE A 232 -12.22 15.34 -5.28
C PHE A 232 -11.58 16.60 -4.69
N LYS A 233 -11.62 16.76 -3.36
CA LYS A 233 -11.05 17.94 -2.68
C LYS A 233 -9.53 17.84 -2.57
N ALA A 234 -8.90 19.01 -2.44
CA ALA A 234 -7.51 19.07 -1.99
C ALA A 234 -7.35 18.36 -0.63
N PRO A 235 -6.21 17.69 -0.37
CA PRO A 235 -6.00 16.96 0.88
C PRO A 235 -6.25 17.82 2.13
N TYR A 236 -7.15 17.37 2.99
CA TYR A 236 -7.54 18.10 4.21
C TYR A 236 -6.37 18.34 5.18
N ASP A 237 -5.36 17.48 5.09
CA ASP A 237 -4.21 17.49 5.95
C ASP A 237 -3.26 18.64 5.60
N MET A 238 -3.32 19.22 4.39
CA MET A 238 -2.61 20.46 4.04
C MET A 238 -2.88 21.63 5.01
N ASN A 239 -3.97 21.57 5.78
CA ASN A 239 -4.27 22.55 6.81
C ASN A 239 -3.17 22.57 7.89
N PRO A 240 -2.54 23.72 8.21
CA PRO A 240 -1.53 23.84 9.25
C PRO A 240 -1.97 23.40 10.67
N ALA A 241 -3.29 23.31 10.92
CA ALA A 241 -3.83 22.76 12.17
C ALA A 241 -3.72 21.23 12.25
N HIS A 242 -3.38 20.54 11.15
CA HIS A 242 -3.22 19.10 11.11
C HIS A 242 -1.97 18.65 11.88
N ARG A 243 -2.05 17.46 12.52
CA ARG A 243 -0.98 16.89 13.37
C ARG A 243 0.34 16.68 12.64
N GLN A 244 0.35 16.61 11.31
CA GLN A 244 1.57 16.49 10.52
C GLN A 244 2.44 17.77 10.54
N PHE A 245 1.89 18.90 10.96
CA PHE A 245 2.66 20.12 11.21
C PHE A 245 3.20 20.19 12.65
N ASN A 246 2.86 19.22 13.52
CA ASN A 246 3.41 19.14 14.87
C ASN A 246 4.78 18.42 14.83
N PRO A 247 5.89 19.10 15.17
CA PRO A 247 7.23 18.50 15.12
C PRO A 247 7.38 17.25 15.98
N LEU A 248 6.68 17.18 17.12
CA LEU A 248 6.74 16.01 18.02
C LEU A 248 6.07 14.79 17.40
N TYR A 249 4.96 14.99 16.68
CA TYR A 249 4.28 13.93 15.96
C TYR A 249 5.14 13.38 14.83
N VAL A 250 5.73 14.28 14.03
CA VAL A 250 6.63 13.92 12.92
C VAL A 250 7.88 13.20 13.45
N ALA A 251 8.47 13.69 14.55
CA ALA A 251 9.62 13.05 15.19
C ALA A 251 9.30 11.63 15.69
N ASP A 252 8.12 11.40 16.28
CA ASP A 252 7.71 10.05 16.69
C ASP A 252 7.54 9.11 15.48
N LYS A 253 6.93 9.60 14.39
CA LYS A 253 6.78 8.83 13.15
C LYS A 253 8.13 8.47 12.52
N ALA A 254 9.06 9.42 12.46
CA ALA A 254 10.42 9.18 11.97
C ALA A 254 11.18 8.18 12.85
N ARG A 255 11.10 8.32 14.18
CA ARG A 255 11.72 7.38 15.13
C ARG A 255 11.21 5.96 14.92
N ARG A 256 9.89 5.76 14.79
CA ARG A 256 9.29 4.45 14.53
C ARG A 256 9.79 3.84 13.22
N PHE A 257 9.92 4.65 12.17
CA PHE A 257 10.46 4.19 10.89
C PHE A 257 11.90 3.68 11.03
N PHE A 258 12.79 4.42 11.72
CA PHE A 258 14.16 3.96 11.95
C PHE A 258 14.23 2.72 12.85
N ASP A 259 13.40 2.66 13.89
CA ASP A 259 13.28 1.49 14.76
C ASP A 259 12.81 0.25 13.99
N GLU A 260 11.87 0.41 13.06
CA GLU A 260 11.40 -0.67 12.20
C GLU A 260 12.48 -1.12 11.22
N ALA A 261 13.15 -0.18 10.55
CA ALA A 261 14.27 -0.50 9.66
C ALA A 261 15.35 -1.34 10.37
N ASN A 262 15.66 -1.03 11.63
CA ASN A 262 16.58 -1.83 12.44
C ASN A 262 16.06 -3.24 12.71
N ARG A 263 14.79 -3.39 13.11
CA ARG A 263 14.18 -4.70 13.37
C ARG A 263 14.17 -5.57 12.13
N THR A 264 13.86 -4.98 10.97
CA THR A 264 13.93 -5.65 9.68
C THR A 264 15.34 -6.18 9.42
N LEU A 265 16.37 -5.34 9.54
CA LEU A 265 17.76 -5.74 9.34
C LEU A 265 18.19 -6.85 10.30
N GLU A 266 17.85 -6.74 11.59
CA GLU A 266 18.15 -7.78 12.58
C GLU A 266 17.47 -9.12 12.26
N ARG A 267 16.23 -9.10 11.75
CA ARG A 267 15.54 -10.32 11.30
C ARG A 267 16.20 -10.92 10.07
N ALA A 268 16.60 -10.05 9.14
CA ALA A 268 17.27 -10.39 7.90
C ALA A 268 18.61 -11.08 8.22
N GLU A 269 19.46 -10.49 9.07
CA GLU A 269 20.74 -11.06 9.53
C GLU A 269 20.59 -12.43 10.23
N LYS A 270 19.45 -12.67 10.89
CA LYS A 270 19.15 -13.93 11.60
C LYS A 270 18.56 -15.02 10.68
N GLY A 271 18.43 -14.77 9.37
CA GLY A 271 17.81 -15.69 8.43
C GLY A 271 16.32 -15.95 8.71
N ALA A 272 15.64 -15.08 9.46
CA ALA A 272 14.26 -15.25 9.90
C ALA A 272 13.24 -14.74 8.85
N ALA A 273 13.50 -15.01 7.57
CA ALA A 273 12.56 -14.80 6.47
C ALA A 273 11.66 -16.03 6.39
N GLY A 274 10.35 -15.88 6.61
CA GLY A 274 9.49 -17.04 6.43
C GLY A 274 8.04 -16.85 6.85
N ASN A 275 7.76 -16.66 8.14
CA ASN A 275 6.38 -16.64 8.64
C ASN A 275 6.29 -15.78 9.91
N VAL A 276 5.19 -15.06 10.07
CA VAL A 276 4.81 -14.38 11.33
C VAL A 276 3.78 -15.25 12.03
N GLN A 277 3.99 -15.49 13.33
CA GLN A 277 3.00 -16.20 14.12
C GLN A 277 1.77 -15.31 14.36
N ALA A 278 0.58 -15.90 14.21
CA ALA A 278 -0.66 -15.26 14.61
C ALA A 278 -0.58 -14.85 16.09
N PRO A 279 -1.19 -13.72 16.49
CA PRO A 279 -1.18 -13.30 17.89
C PRO A 279 -1.77 -14.38 18.80
N ILE A 280 -1.15 -14.58 19.96
CA ILE A 280 -1.58 -15.56 20.96
C ILE A 280 -3.05 -15.29 21.34
N GLY A 281 -3.92 -16.29 21.14
CA GLY A 281 -5.35 -16.20 21.47
C GLY A 281 -6.26 -15.71 20.34
N SER A 282 -5.71 -15.47 19.15
CA SER A 282 -6.52 -15.23 17.95
C SER A 282 -7.10 -16.54 17.39
N ASN A 283 -8.25 -16.46 16.72
CA ASN A 283 -8.78 -17.62 16.02
C ASN A 283 -7.93 -17.89 14.78
N GLU A 284 -7.00 -18.86 14.86
CA GLU A 284 -6.10 -19.19 13.75
C GLU A 284 -6.85 -19.54 12.46
N SER A 285 -8.09 -20.03 12.55
CA SER A 285 -8.91 -20.35 11.37
C SER A 285 -9.41 -19.11 10.61
N LEU A 286 -9.26 -17.90 11.17
CA LEU A 286 -9.67 -16.64 10.54
C LEU A 286 -8.64 -16.17 9.51
N TYR A 287 -7.37 -16.53 9.66
CA TYR A 287 -6.28 -16.04 8.82
C TYR A 287 -5.87 -17.11 7.80
N PRO A 288 -6.04 -16.86 6.49
CA PRO A 288 -5.51 -17.72 5.45
C PRO A 288 -4.01 -17.97 5.63
N GLU A 289 -3.51 -19.11 5.18
CA GLU A 289 -2.10 -19.45 5.34
C GLU A 289 -1.18 -18.38 4.75
N TYR A 290 -1.51 -17.89 3.54
CA TYR A 290 -0.74 -16.86 2.86
C TYR A 290 -0.68 -15.54 3.64
N TYR A 291 -1.71 -15.23 4.45
CA TYR A 291 -1.78 -14.00 5.24
C TYR A 291 -0.79 -14.00 6.41
N ARG A 292 -0.30 -15.17 6.82
CA ARG A 292 0.66 -15.32 7.93
C ARG A 292 2.12 -15.13 7.49
N HIS A 293 2.36 -14.77 6.23
CA HIS A 293 3.68 -14.35 5.77
C HIS A 293 4.00 -12.91 6.23
N ALA A 294 5.30 -12.62 6.40
CA ALA A 294 5.74 -11.26 6.66
C ALA A 294 5.76 -10.47 5.34
N PHE A 295 4.74 -9.66 5.09
CA PHE A 295 4.69 -8.77 3.93
C PHE A 295 5.47 -7.47 4.21
N HIS A 296 5.99 -6.85 3.14
CA HIS A 296 6.63 -5.52 3.15
C HIS A 296 7.77 -5.35 4.16
N TYR A 297 8.47 -6.45 4.49
CA TYR A 297 9.53 -6.48 5.51
C TYR A 297 9.10 -6.01 6.91
N GLN A 298 7.78 -5.90 7.17
CA GLN A 298 7.29 -5.58 8.49
C GLN A 298 7.63 -6.71 9.44
N SER A 299 8.33 -6.35 10.51
CA SER A 299 8.94 -7.25 11.47
C SER A 299 7.92 -8.11 12.24
N ASP A 300 6.63 -7.85 12.08
CA ASP A 300 5.50 -8.63 12.61
C ASP A 300 4.31 -8.70 11.62
N GLY A 301 4.57 -8.49 10.32
CA GLY A 301 3.55 -8.53 9.27
C GLY A 301 2.37 -7.61 9.57
N TRP A 302 1.15 -8.05 9.26
CA TRP A 302 -0.07 -7.27 9.51
C TRP A 302 -0.65 -7.43 10.92
N LEU A 303 0.07 -8.07 11.86
CA LEU A 303 -0.50 -8.64 13.08
C LEU A 303 -0.09 -7.90 14.36
N SER A 304 0.21 -6.60 14.27
CA SER A 304 0.46 -5.78 15.45
C SER A 304 0.10 -4.30 15.31
N THR A 305 -0.11 -3.65 16.46
CA THR A 305 -0.25 -2.18 16.55
C THR A 305 1.03 -1.45 16.13
N TRP A 306 2.20 -2.08 16.29
CA TRP A 306 3.46 -1.45 15.91
C TRP A 306 3.56 -1.31 14.39
N SER A 307 3.30 -2.39 13.66
CA SER A 307 3.28 -2.41 12.20
C SER A 307 2.22 -1.44 11.65
N ALA A 308 0.99 -1.45 12.19
CA ALA A 308 -0.04 -0.50 11.81
C ALA A 308 0.41 0.96 11.96
N LYS A 309 1.14 1.30 13.05
CA LYS A 309 1.58 2.67 13.32
C LYS A 309 2.76 3.14 12.47
N VAL A 310 3.53 2.23 11.87
CA VAL A 310 4.69 2.56 11.02
C VAL A 310 4.35 2.52 9.53
N TYR A 311 3.34 1.75 9.12
CA TYR A 311 3.01 1.45 7.72
C TYR A 311 2.95 2.68 6.80
N GLU A 312 2.14 3.67 7.15
CA GLU A 312 1.98 4.90 6.35
C GLU A 312 3.32 5.61 6.16
N THR A 313 4.15 5.72 7.20
CA THR A 313 5.46 6.38 7.12
C THR A 313 6.41 5.60 6.23
N SER A 314 6.45 4.27 6.35
CA SER A 314 7.34 3.40 5.56
C SER A 314 7.00 3.49 4.07
N THR A 315 5.71 3.41 3.76
CA THR A 315 5.22 3.43 2.38
C THR A 315 5.30 4.83 1.75
N GLU A 316 5.03 5.90 2.50
CA GLU A 316 5.32 7.26 2.05
C GLU A 316 6.82 7.50 1.84
N THR A 317 7.70 6.88 2.64
CA THR A 317 9.15 6.95 2.41
C THR A 317 9.53 6.25 1.10
N LEU A 318 9.01 5.04 0.86
CA LEU A 318 9.23 4.26 -0.36
C LEU A 318 8.82 5.05 -1.63
N PHE A 319 7.71 5.77 -1.56
CA PHE A 319 7.18 6.55 -2.67
C PHE A 319 7.51 8.05 -2.60
N LEU A 320 8.49 8.45 -1.80
CA LEU A 320 8.97 9.85 -1.69
C LEU A 320 7.82 10.85 -1.45
N GLY A 321 6.85 10.50 -0.61
CA GLY A 321 5.74 11.35 -0.19
C GLY A 321 4.51 11.33 -1.10
N ARG A 322 4.54 10.58 -2.21
CA ARG A 322 3.49 10.60 -3.24
C ARG A 322 2.44 9.50 -3.11
N GLN A 323 2.52 8.63 -2.10
CA GLN A 323 1.59 7.51 -1.98
C GLN A 323 0.14 7.97 -1.87
N ASP A 324 -0.13 8.98 -1.03
CA ASP A 324 -1.46 9.55 -0.90
C ASP A 324 -2.03 10.05 -2.26
N SER A 325 -1.20 10.64 -3.12
CA SER A 325 -1.58 11.07 -4.49
C SER A 325 -1.88 9.87 -5.40
N MET A 326 -1.10 8.80 -5.28
CA MET A 326 -1.35 7.56 -6.00
C MET A 326 -2.69 6.92 -5.58
N GLN A 327 -2.99 6.86 -4.27
CA GLN A 327 -4.26 6.32 -3.76
C GLN A 327 -5.48 7.14 -4.17
N ARG A 328 -5.36 8.48 -4.21
CA ARG A 328 -6.46 9.37 -4.62
C ARG A 328 -6.89 9.21 -6.07
N SER A 329 -6.12 8.55 -6.93
CA SER A 329 -6.57 8.19 -8.28
C SER A 329 -7.87 7.36 -8.26
N SER A 330 -8.09 6.56 -7.21
CA SER A 330 -9.35 5.82 -6.98
C SER A 330 -10.58 6.73 -6.86
N LEU A 331 -10.40 7.98 -6.40
CA LEU A 331 -11.50 8.95 -6.28
C LEU A 331 -11.99 9.47 -7.63
N VAL A 332 -11.27 9.22 -8.74
CA VAL A 332 -11.72 9.64 -10.07
C VAL A 332 -12.98 8.88 -10.49
N PRO A 333 -12.97 7.55 -10.67
CA PRO A 333 -14.18 6.81 -11.01
C PRO A 333 -15.20 6.80 -9.86
N LEU A 334 -14.75 6.67 -8.61
CA LEU A 334 -15.64 6.71 -7.45
C LEU A 334 -16.38 8.05 -7.36
N GLY A 335 -15.68 9.16 -7.58
CA GLY A 335 -16.25 10.50 -7.54
C GLY A 335 -17.26 10.76 -8.65
N LYS A 336 -17.00 10.28 -9.87
CA LYS A 336 -17.99 10.32 -10.96
C LYS A 336 -19.27 9.60 -10.56
N PHE A 337 -19.16 8.43 -9.93
CA PHE A 337 -20.30 7.65 -9.45
C PHE A 337 -21.04 8.34 -8.29
N LEU A 338 -20.32 8.78 -7.26
CA LEU A 338 -20.90 9.41 -6.07
C LEU A 338 -21.51 10.78 -6.35
N LYS A 339 -21.09 11.48 -7.41
CA LYS A 339 -21.70 12.74 -7.85
C LYS A 339 -22.85 12.56 -8.84
N SER A 340 -23.25 11.33 -9.12
CA SER A 340 -24.40 11.04 -9.98
C SER A 340 -25.70 11.61 -9.38
N PRO A 341 -26.77 11.77 -10.19
CA PRO A 341 -28.07 12.26 -9.69
C PRO A 341 -28.65 11.47 -8.51
N SER A 342 -28.26 10.20 -8.33
CA SER A 342 -28.71 9.35 -7.25
C SER A 342 -28.20 9.77 -5.87
N PHE A 343 -27.02 10.40 -5.80
CA PHE A 343 -26.34 10.71 -4.53
C PHE A 343 -25.95 12.20 -4.40
N GLY A 344 -25.91 12.94 -5.51
CA GLY A 344 -25.61 14.38 -5.50
C GLY A 344 -24.14 14.71 -5.18
N ALA A 345 -23.80 15.99 -5.07
CA ALA A 345 -22.41 16.44 -5.00
C ALA A 345 -21.61 15.90 -3.80
N THR A 346 -22.29 15.48 -2.73
CA THR A 346 -21.68 15.02 -1.47
C THR A 346 -21.73 13.50 -1.29
N GLY A 347 -22.29 12.73 -2.23
CA GLY A 347 -22.45 11.28 -2.09
C GLY A 347 -23.53 10.89 -1.06
N GLU A 348 -24.58 11.69 -0.93
CA GLU A 348 -25.60 11.59 0.12
C GLU A 348 -26.23 10.20 0.21
N GLY A 349 -26.04 9.53 1.35
CA GLY A 349 -26.62 8.22 1.65
C GLY A 349 -26.04 7.05 0.85
N ALA A 350 -25.02 7.27 0.02
CA ALA A 350 -24.33 6.19 -0.70
C ALA A 350 -23.61 5.29 0.31
N ARG A 351 -23.86 3.98 0.25
CA ARG A 351 -23.15 3.00 1.07
C ARG A 351 -21.87 2.57 0.36
N VAL A 352 -20.73 2.94 0.93
CA VAL A 352 -19.39 2.67 0.38
C VAL A 352 -18.66 1.66 1.28
N LEU A 353 -18.20 0.57 0.70
CA LEU A 353 -17.38 -0.43 1.38
C LEU A 353 -15.93 -0.32 0.91
N GLU A 354 -14.99 -0.15 1.84
CA GLU A 354 -13.57 -0.32 1.58
C GLU A 354 -13.08 -1.67 2.11
N VAL A 355 -12.51 -2.46 1.21
CA VAL A 355 -12.01 -3.82 1.44
C VAL A 355 -10.50 -3.79 1.59
N ALA A 356 -10.01 -4.34 2.70
CA ALA A 356 -8.60 -4.28 3.13
C ALA A 356 -8.10 -2.83 3.23
N ALA A 357 -8.76 -2.05 4.08
CA ALA A 357 -8.53 -0.61 4.22
C ALA A 357 -7.20 -0.25 4.90
N GLY A 358 -6.50 -1.23 5.49
CA GLY A 358 -5.30 -0.99 6.28
C GLY A 358 -5.57 0.04 7.39
N THR A 359 -4.81 1.13 7.38
CA THR A 359 -4.93 2.23 8.34
C THR A 359 -6.09 3.18 8.06
N GLY A 360 -7.01 2.84 7.13
CA GLY A 360 -8.17 3.63 6.77
C GLY A 360 -7.84 4.98 6.14
N ARG A 361 -6.60 5.15 5.64
CA ARG A 361 -6.13 6.40 5.06
C ARG A 361 -6.98 6.82 3.88
N PHE A 362 -7.26 5.90 2.96
CA PHE A 362 -8.10 6.19 1.80
C PHE A 362 -9.55 6.50 2.19
N ALA A 363 -10.13 5.79 3.16
CA ALA A 363 -11.45 6.11 3.74
C ALA A 363 -11.58 7.59 4.14
N THR A 364 -10.53 8.17 4.74
CA THR A 364 -10.55 9.60 5.12
C THR A 364 -10.64 10.52 3.91
N PHE A 365 -10.03 10.17 2.77
CA PHE A 365 -10.14 10.96 1.54
C PHE A 365 -11.53 10.88 0.90
N VAL A 366 -12.14 9.69 0.92
CA VAL A 366 -13.52 9.49 0.46
C VAL A 366 -14.47 10.36 1.29
N ARG A 367 -14.39 10.26 2.63
CA ARG A 367 -15.27 11.01 3.55
C ARG A 367 -15.01 12.52 3.51
N ASP A 368 -13.78 12.96 3.27
CA ASP A 368 -13.50 14.39 3.12
C ASP A 368 -14.09 14.96 1.82
N SER A 369 -13.95 14.23 0.71
CA SER A 369 -14.43 14.66 -0.61
C SER A 369 -15.95 14.53 -0.74
N TYR A 370 -16.53 13.46 -0.18
CA TYR A 370 -17.95 13.11 -0.24
C TYR A 370 -18.49 12.88 1.18
N PRO A 371 -18.73 13.95 1.95
CA PRO A 371 -19.08 13.83 3.36
C PRO A 371 -20.47 13.23 3.63
N GLY A 372 -21.29 13.01 2.60
CA GLY A 372 -22.63 12.42 2.74
C GLY A 372 -22.66 10.89 2.70
N VAL A 373 -21.52 10.23 2.46
CA VAL A 373 -21.46 8.76 2.34
C VAL A 373 -21.62 8.06 3.69
N ASP A 374 -22.21 6.86 3.67
CA ASP A 374 -22.16 5.89 4.76
C ASP A 374 -21.00 4.92 4.49
N MET A 375 -19.91 5.08 5.25
CA MET A 375 -18.66 4.36 5.03
C MET A 375 -18.61 3.09 5.88
N THR A 376 -18.34 1.94 5.26
CA THR A 376 -17.90 0.73 5.94
C THR A 376 -16.44 0.47 5.60
N VAL A 377 -15.60 0.36 6.62
CA VAL A 377 -14.16 0.13 6.52
C VAL A 377 -13.88 -1.28 7.03
N THR A 378 -13.26 -2.12 6.20
CA THR A 378 -12.93 -3.50 6.57
C THR A 378 -11.47 -3.81 6.43
N ASP A 379 -10.96 -4.61 7.36
CA ASP A 379 -9.61 -5.16 7.30
C ASP A 379 -9.58 -6.50 8.04
N LEU A 380 -8.71 -7.43 7.61
CA LEU A 380 -8.55 -8.70 8.30
C LEU A 380 -7.76 -8.54 9.60
N SER A 381 -6.83 -7.58 9.64
CA SER A 381 -6.07 -7.22 10.82
C SER A 381 -6.90 -6.37 11.79
N PRO A 382 -7.10 -6.83 13.04
CA PRO A 382 -7.74 -6.01 14.05
C PRO A 382 -6.88 -4.81 14.46
N TYR A 383 -5.57 -4.85 14.23
CA TYR A 383 -4.64 -3.79 14.60
C TYR A 383 -4.65 -2.64 13.59
N TYR A 384 -4.67 -2.96 12.29
CA TYR A 384 -4.82 -1.95 11.25
C TYR A 384 -6.21 -1.34 11.31
N LEU A 385 -7.25 -2.15 11.56
CA LEU A 385 -8.60 -1.64 11.76
C LEU A 385 -8.73 -0.70 12.97
N GLU A 386 -7.94 -0.90 14.04
CA GLU A 386 -7.87 0.04 15.15
C GLU A 386 -7.16 1.35 14.74
N GLU A 387 -6.04 1.29 14.02
CA GLU A 387 -5.41 2.51 13.46
C GLU A 387 -6.36 3.26 12.51
N ALA A 388 -7.14 2.54 11.70
CA ALA A 388 -8.18 3.11 10.85
C ALA A 388 -9.26 3.86 11.63
N ARG A 389 -9.65 3.33 12.80
CA ARG A 389 -10.58 3.97 13.72
C ARG A 389 -9.95 5.20 14.39
N GLU A 390 -8.69 5.14 14.80
CA GLU A 390 -7.93 6.29 15.34
C GLU A 390 -7.83 7.42 14.29
N ASN A 391 -7.49 7.08 13.04
CA ASN A 391 -7.38 8.01 11.92
C ASN A 391 -8.72 8.66 11.55
N GLY A 392 -9.78 7.87 11.46
CA GLY A 392 -11.13 8.40 11.20
C GLY A 392 -11.62 9.30 12.33
N SER A 393 -11.43 8.91 13.59
CA SER A 393 -11.81 9.73 14.75
C SER A 393 -11.03 11.06 14.77
N TYR A 394 -9.74 11.01 14.41
CA TYR A 394 -8.93 12.22 14.29
C TYR A 394 -9.44 13.13 13.16
N TRP A 395 -9.73 12.59 11.98
CA TRP A 395 -10.32 13.37 10.88
C TRP A 395 -11.66 13.99 11.30
N GLU A 396 -12.56 13.25 11.94
CA GLU A 396 -13.85 13.77 12.43
C GLU A 396 -13.67 14.93 13.41
N SER A 397 -12.63 14.88 14.26
CA SER A 397 -12.30 15.97 15.19
C SER A 397 -11.92 17.28 14.48
N LEU A 398 -11.52 17.22 13.20
CA LEU A 398 -11.23 18.38 12.36
C LEU A 398 -12.47 18.91 11.62
N GLN A 399 -13.60 18.19 11.65
CA GLN A 399 -14.83 18.54 10.94
C GLN A 399 -15.88 19.19 11.86
N VAL A 400 -15.47 19.80 12.97
CA VAL A 400 -16.37 20.45 13.94
C VAL A 400 -17.34 21.40 13.25
N GLY A 401 -18.63 21.21 13.50
CA GLY A 401 -19.71 22.03 12.93
C GLY A 401 -20.14 21.63 11.51
N LYS A 402 -19.53 20.60 10.91
CA LYS A 402 -19.96 20.03 9.63
C LYS A 402 -20.74 18.75 9.88
N SER A 403 -21.75 18.51 9.03
CA SER A 403 -22.41 17.22 8.99
C SER A 403 -21.58 16.26 8.16
N VAL A 404 -21.20 15.13 8.74
CA VAL A 404 -20.47 14.05 8.06
C VAL A 404 -21.21 12.74 8.28
N GLY A 405 -21.26 11.90 7.26
CA GLY A 405 -21.86 10.58 7.31
C GLY A 405 -21.10 9.63 8.23
N PRO A 406 -21.76 8.54 8.68
CA PRO A 406 -21.17 7.61 9.62
C PRO A 406 -20.00 6.82 9.01
N ALA A 407 -19.15 6.29 9.88
CA ALA A 407 -18.17 5.28 9.52
C ALA A 407 -18.29 4.08 10.48
N SER A 408 -18.29 2.88 9.93
CA SER A 408 -18.28 1.62 10.67
C SER A 408 -17.04 0.82 10.31
N TYR A 409 -16.48 0.12 11.30
CA TYR A 409 -15.21 -0.59 11.19
C TYR A 409 -15.42 -2.05 11.54
N VAL A 410 -15.25 -2.95 10.57
CA VAL A 410 -15.59 -4.37 10.70
C VAL A 410 -14.37 -5.22 10.34
N GLN A 411 -13.97 -6.11 11.26
CA GLN A 411 -12.94 -7.09 10.94
C GLN A 411 -13.51 -8.13 9.98
N ALA A 412 -12.95 -8.28 8.79
CA ALA A 412 -13.49 -9.16 7.76
C ALA A 412 -12.37 -9.73 6.86
N ASN A 413 -12.54 -10.98 6.43
CA ASN A 413 -11.76 -11.53 5.32
C ASN A 413 -12.41 -11.05 4.00
N ALA A 414 -11.61 -10.44 3.13
CA ALA A 414 -12.03 -9.98 1.80
C ALA A 414 -12.58 -11.12 0.91
N GLU A 415 -12.13 -12.36 1.13
CA GLU A 415 -12.57 -13.56 0.40
C GLU A 415 -13.97 -14.04 0.83
N SER A 416 -14.47 -13.57 1.98
CA SER A 416 -15.77 -13.95 2.55
C SER A 416 -16.31 -12.83 3.44
N LEU A 417 -16.86 -11.80 2.80
CA LEU A 417 -17.35 -10.60 3.48
C LEU A 417 -18.64 -10.88 4.28
N PRO A 418 -18.74 -10.41 5.54
CA PRO A 418 -19.87 -10.66 6.42
C PRO A 418 -21.07 -9.73 6.14
N PHE A 419 -21.36 -9.48 4.87
CA PHE A 419 -22.42 -8.59 4.42
C PHE A 419 -23.39 -9.32 3.51
N GLU A 420 -24.65 -8.89 3.54
CA GLU A 420 -25.70 -9.39 2.65
C GLU A 420 -25.40 -9.05 1.19
N GLU A 421 -25.96 -9.85 0.28
CA GLU A 421 -25.91 -9.54 -1.16
C GLU A 421 -26.58 -8.20 -1.45
N ALA A 422 -26.11 -7.49 -2.48
CA ALA A 422 -26.69 -6.23 -2.94
C ALA A 422 -26.90 -5.17 -1.82
N SER A 423 -25.94 -5.05 -0.91
CA SER A 423 -26.00 -4.16 0.25
C SER A 423 -25.27 -2.83 0.05
N TYR A 424 -24.28 -2.76 -0.85
CA TYR A 424 -23.43 -1.57 -1.07
C TYR A 424 -23.63 -0.95 -2.46
N ASP A 425 -23.50 0.37 -2.53
CA ASP A 425 -23.57 1.13 -3.79
C ASP A 425 -22.18 1.18 -4.46
N ALA A 426 -21.12 1.25 -3.66
CA ALA A 426 -19.74 1.19 -4.14
C ALA A 426 -18.88 0.27 -3.26
N VAL A 427 -17.95 -0.45 -3.90
CA VAL A 427 -16.88 -1.20 -3.25
C VAL A 427 -15.56 -0.63 -3.76
N VAL A 428 -14.59 -0.43 -2.86
CA VAL A 428 -13.25 0.02 -3.21
C VAL A 428 -12.22 -0.90 -2.56
N SER A 429 -11.16 -1.21 -3.28
CA SER A 429 -9.97 -1.89 -2.74
C SER A 429 -8.72 -1.19 -3.25
N VAL A 430 -7.82 -0.84 -2.33
CA VAL A 430 -6.60 -0.09 -2.63
C VAL A 430 -5.40 -0.87 -2.10
N TYR A 431 -4.49 -1.27 -2.98
CA TYR A 431 -3.25 -1.99 -2.66
C TYR A 431 -3.46 -3.30 -1.91
N LEU A 432 -4.26 -4.21 -2.48
CA LEU A 432 -4.54 -5.53 -1.91
C LEU A 432 -4.11 -6.66 -2.86
N PHE A 433 -4.42 -6.54 -4.15
CA PHE A 433 -4.42 -7.66 -5.09
C PHE A 433 -3.02 -8.19 -5.40
N HIS A 434 -1.99 -7.35 -5.29
CA HIS A 434 -0.60 -7.79 -5.43
C HIS A 434 -0.12 -8.67 -4.27
N GLU A 435 -0.81 -8.63 -3.12
CA GLU A 435 -0.54 -9.48 -1.95
C GLU A 435 -1.33 -10.80 -1.95
N LEU A 436 -2.27 -10.98 -2.89
CA LEU A 436 -3.17 -12.12 -2.90
C LEU A 436 -2.72 -13.21 -3.90
N PRO A 437 -2.82 -14.50 -3.54
CA PRO A 437 -2.79 -15.58 -4.53
C PRO A 437 -3.99 -15.49 -5.49
N ALA A 438 -3.89 -16.14 -6.65
CA ALA A 438 -4.86 -15.98 -7.74
C ALA A 438 -6.29 -16.41 -7.37
N ASP A 439 -6.44 -17.47 -6.57
CA ASP A 439 -7.72 -17.96 -6.05
C ASP A 439 -8.37 -16.98 -5.06
N ALA A 440 -7.56 -16.35 -4.19
CA ALA A 440 -8.03 -15.29 -3.32
C ALA A 440 -8.45 -14.04 -4.11
N GLN A 441 -7.70 -13.66 -5.17
CA GLN A 441 -8.10 -12.56 -6.07
C GLN A 441 -9.49 -12.85 -6.68
N GLU A 442 -9.74 -14.07 -7.14
CA GLU A 442 -11.04 -14.49 -7.67
C GLU A 442 -12.14 -14.45 -6.61
N ALA A 443 -11.86 -14.89 -5.38
CA ALA A 443 -12.80 -14.83 -4.26
C ALA A 443 -13.18 -13.40 -3.91
N VAL A 444 -12.22 -12.46 -3.90
CA VAL A 444 -12.48 -11.04 -3.63
C VAL A 444 -13.35 -10.43 -4.74
N PHE A 445 -13.08 -10.71 -6.02
CA PHE A 445 -13.95 -10.24 -7.11
C PHE A 445 -15.38 -10.77 -6.98
N ARG A 446 -15.54 -12.05 -6.60
CA ARG A 446 -16.85 -12.68 -6.38
C ARG A 446 -17.60 -12.00 -5.24
N GLU A 447 -16.93 -11.74 -4.12
CA GLU A 447 -17.53 -11.05 -2.98
C GLU A 447 -17.87 -9.60 -3.29
N ALA A 448 -16.99 -8.86 -3.98
CA ALA A 448 -17.27 -7.51 -4.45
C ALA A 448 -18.51 -7.48 -5.35
N TYR A 449 -18.63 -8.43 -6.30
CA TYR A 449 -19.82 -8.56 -7.14
C TYR A 449 -21.07 -8.87 -6.33
N ARG A 450 -20.98 -9.81 -5.37
CA ARG A 450 -22.10 -10.26 -4.55
C ARG A 450 -22.67 -9.12 -3.70
N VAL A 451 -21.83 -8.38 -2.98
CA VAL A 451 -22.27 -7.33 -2.05
C VAL A 451 -22.70 -6.05 -2.76
N LEU A 452 -22.29 -5.83 -4.02
CA LEU A 452 -22.74 -4.68 -4.81
C LEU A 452 -24.20 -4.80 -5.22
N LYS A 453 -24.94 -3.70 -5.08
CA LYS A 453 -26.26 -3.52 -5.69
C LYS A 453 -26.14 -3.55 -7.22
N PRO A 454 -27.19 -3.97 -7.96
CA PRO A 454 -27.27 -3.74 -9.40
C PRO A 454 -27.03 -2.25 -9.72
N GLY A 455 -26.19 -1.98 -10.72
CA GLY A 455 -25.76 -0.62 -11.05
C GLY A 455 -24.64 -0.06 -10.17
N GLY A 456 -24.19 -0.78 -9.14
CA GLY A 456 -23.09 -0.38 -8.26
C GLY A 456 -21.70 -0.46 -8.92
N ILE A 457 -20.71 0.22 -8.32
CA ILE A 457 -19.33 0.30 -8.84
C ILE A 457 -18.33 -0.44 -7.95
N PHE A 458 -17.42 -1.20 -8.54
CA PHE A 458 -16.21 -1.69 -7.89
C PHE A 458 -15.01 -0.90 -8.43
N VAL A 459 -14.23 -0.28 -7.55
CA VAL A 459 -12.99 0.44 -7.89
C VAL A 459 -11.80 -0.31 -7.28
N LEU A 460 -10.91 -0.79 -8.15
CA LEU A 460 -9.68 -1.48 -7.79
C LEU A 460 -8.50 -0.57 -8.11
N THR A 461 -7.73 -0.17 -7.09
CA THR A 461 -6.47 0.55 -7.29
C THR A 461 -5.33 -0.27 -6.74
N ASP A 462 -4.32 -0.50 -7.55
CA ASP A 462 -3.21 -1.35 -7.17
C ASP A 462 -1.93 -0.97 -7.94
N SER A 463 -0.83 -1.68 -7.72
CA SER A 463 0.44 -1.46 -8.42
C SER A 463 0.23 -1.58 -9.94
N GLN A 464 1.00 -0.81 -10.70
CA GLN A 464 1.08 -0.99 -12.14
C GLN A 464 1.39 -2.45 -12.52
N GLN A 465 0.99 -2.88 -13.72
CA GLN A 465 1.26 -4.19 -14.29
C GLN A 465 2.08 -4.05 -15.57
N LEU A 466 2.50 -5.19 -16.15
CA LEU A 466 3.24 -5.16 -17.41
C LEU A 466 2.44 -4.42 -18.50
N GLY A 467 3.14 -3.60 -19.28
CA GLY A 467 2.57 -2.79 -20.36
C GLY A 467 1.87 -1.51 -19.91
N ASP A 468 1.69 -1.27 -18.61
CA ASP A 468 1.19 0.00 -18.09
C ASP A 468 2.21 1.13 -18.31
N ARG A 469 3.48 0.83 -18.04
CA ARG A 469 4.62 1.71 -18.29
C ARG A 469 5.75 0.88 -18.94
N PRO A 470 5.81 0.81 -20.28
CA PRO A 470 6.77 -0.05 -20.99
C PRO A 470 8.23 0.18 -20.60
N ALA A 471 8.58 1.41 -20.20
CA ALA A 471 9.91 1.77 -19.72
C ALA A 471 10.33 1.02 -18.44
N THR A 472 9.39 0.54 -17.63
CA THR A 472 9.65 -0.19 -16.37
C THR A 472 9.37 -1.68 -16.45
N ASP A 473 8.90 -2.22 -17.58
CA ASP A 473 8.50 -3.64 -17.71
C ASP A 473 9.64 -4.62 -17.38
N LYS A 474 10.89 -4.23 -17.62
CA LYS A 474 12.07 -5.07 -17.32
C LYS A 474 12.43 -5.11 -15.84
N THR A 475 12.02 -4.10 -15.07
CA THR A 475 12.43 -3.90 -13.67
C THR A 475 11.28 -4.02 -12.69
N ILE A 476 10.03 -3.93 -13.14
CA ILE A 476 8.85 -4.01 -12.28
C ILE A 476 8.80 -5.32 -11.48
N GLY A 477 9.26 -6.44 -12.05
CA GLY A 477 9.30 -7.73 -11.34
C GLY A 477 10.19 -7.76 -10.11
N LEU A 478 11.13 -6.82 -9.96
CA LEU A 478 12.01 -6.70 -8.80
C LEU A 478 11.25 -6.30 -7.53
N PHE A 479 10.07 -5.69 -7.64
CA PHE A 479 9.21 -5.43 -6.48
C PHE A 479 8.78 -6.75 -5.79
N GLY A 480 8.70 -7.86 -6.52
CA GLY A 480 8.42 -9.17 -5.93
C GLY A 480 9.48 -9.66 -4.94
N ASP A 481 10.69 -9.11 -5.00
CA ASP A 481 11.77 -9.44 -4.06
C ASP A 481 11.62 -8.72 -2.72
N PHE A 482 10.59 -7.88 -2.54
CA PHE A 482 10.27 -7.21 -1.29
C PHE A 482 9.36 -8.04 -0.36
N ALA A 483 9.59 -9.36 -0.32
CA ALA A 483 8.74 -10.32 0.39
C ALA A 483 7.28 -10.33 -0.09
N GLU A 484 7.08 -10.19 -1.41
CA GLU A 484 5.77 -10.20 -2.07
C GLU A 484 5.65 -11.43 -3.00
N PRO A 485 5.34 -12.62 -2.46
CA PRO A 485 5.43 -13.88 -3.21
C PRO A 485 4.49 -13.94 -4.43
N TYR A 486 3.41 -13.16 -4.42
CA TYR A 486 2.40 -13.16 -5.48
C TYR A 486 2.59 -12.06 -6.52
N TYR A 487 3.50 -11.11 -6.31
CA TYR A 487 3.65 -9.92 -7.16
C TYR A 487 3.96 -10.27 -8.62
N ARG A 488 4.85 -11.25 -8.85
CA ARG A 488 5.22 -11.69 -10.21
C ARG A 488 4.04 -12.30 -10.97
N ALA A 489 3.16 -13.02 -10.29
CA ALA A 489 1.92 -13.53 -10.89
C ALA A 489 0.92 -12.39 -11.10
N TYR A 490 0.79 -11.50 -10.11
CA TYR A 490 -0.05 -10.31 -10.16
C TYR A 490 0.25 -9.45 -11.40
N ILE A 491 1.49 -9.06 -11.69
CA ILE A 491 1.82 -8.18 -12.83
C ILE A 491 1.49 -8.74 -14.22
N ARG A 492 1.14 -10.04 -14.30
CA ARG A 492 0.73 -10.74 -15.52
C ARG A 492 -0.78 -10.99 -15.61
N ARG A 493 -1.53 -10.74 -14.53
CA ARG A 493 -2.97 -11.04 -14.44
C ARG A 493 -3.81 -10.07 -15.25
N ASP A 494 -4.73 -10.58 -16.06
CA ASP A 494 -5.76 -9.78 -16.73
C ASP A 494 -6.98 -9.61 -15.81
N PHE A 495 -7.05 -8.47 -15.11
CA PHE A 495 -8.19 -8.13 -14.26
C PHE A 495 -9.43 -7.72 -15.04
N GLY A 496 -9.29 -7.27 -16.28
CA GLY A 496 -10.43 -6.99 -17.17
C GLY A 496 -11.18 -8.27 -17.51
N ALA A 497 -10.46 -9.32 -17.90
CA ALA A 497 -11.03 -10.64 -18.15
C ALA A 497 -11.66 -11.24 -16.88
N LEU A 498 -10.97 -11.17 -15.73
CA LEU A 498 -11.52 -11.65 -14.46
C LEU A 498 -12.82 -10.93 -14.06
N GLY A 499 -12.85 -9.59 -14.20
CA GLY A 499 -14.04 -8.81 -13.93
C GLY A 499 -15.22 -9.24 -14.82
N LYS A 500 -14.97 -9.43 -16.12
CA LYS A 500 -15.99 -9.90 -17.08
C LYS A 500 -16.50 -11.30 -16.76
N GLU A 501 -15.62 -12.21 -16.36
CA GLU A 501 -15.98 -13.57 -15.95
C GLU A 501 -16.94 -13.56 -14.75
N MET A 502 -16.74 -12.64 -13.80
CA MET A 502 -17.62 -12.46 -12.65
C MET A 502 -18.92 -11.71 -12.96
N GLY A 503 -19.08 -11.21 -14.19
CA GLY A 503 -20.28 -10.50 -14.64
C GLY A 503 -20.20 -8.97 -14.56
N PHE A 504 -19.04 -8.39 -14.29
CA PHE A 504 -18.85 -6.95 -14.39
C PHE A 504 -18.68 -6.48 -15.84
N THR A 505 -19.04 -5.22 -16.09
CA THR A 505 -18.54 -4.48 -17.26
C THR A 505 -17.38 -3.58 -16.85
N CYS A 506 -16.29 -3.62 -17.59
CA CYS A 506 -15.15 -2.70 -17.44
C CYS A 506 -15.57 -1.27 -17.82
N GLU A 507 -15.26 -0.28 -16.99
CA GLU A 507 -15.60 1.13 -17.25
C GLU A 507 -14.35 1.97 -17.56
N GLU A 508 -13.59 2.37 -16.54
CA GLU A 508 -12.51 3.34 -16.68
C GLU A 508 -11.19 2.80 -16.14
N LYS A 509 -10.09 3.24 -16.76
CA LYS A 509 -8.74 3.06 -16.26
C LYS A 509 -8.08 4.41 -16.06
N CYS A 510 -7.44 4.60 -14.91
CA CYS A 510 -6.59 5.74 -14.60
C CYS A 510 -5.21 5.24 -14.15
N GLN A 511 -4.18 6.05 -14.34
CA GLN A 511 -2.84 5.77 -13.82
C GLN A 511 -2.31 6.97 -13.01
N ASN A 512 -1.50 6.68 -12.00
CA ASN A 512 -0.72 7.70 -11.32
C ASN A 512 0.58 7.10 -10.78
N SER A 513 1.72 7.48 -11.38
CA SER A 513 3.05 6.98 -11.06
C SER A 513 3.11 5.45 -11.15
N SER A 514 3.30 4.76 -10.03
CA SER A 514 3.45 3.31 -9.96
C SER A 514 2.13 2.60 -9.62
N SER A 515 1.00 3.30 -9.74
CA SER A 515 -0.32 2.75 -9.46
C SER A 515 -1.25 2.91 -10.64
N LYS A 516 -2.20 1.99 -10.73
CA LYS A 516 -3.32 2.06 -11.66
C LYS A 516 -4.63 1.83 -10.92
N THR A 517 -5.68 2.44 -11.45
CA THR A 517 -7.06 2.28 -11.00
C THR A 517 -7.88 1.72 -12.14
N LEU A 518 -8.65 0.67 -11.87
CA LEU A 518 -9.65 0.10 -12.76
C LEU A 518 -11.02 0.23 -12.10
N SER A 519 -12.03 0.66 -12.84
CA SER A 519 -13.41 0.61 -12.39
C SER A 519 -14.25 -0.38 -13.17
N PHE A 520 -15.14 -1.03 -12.44
CA PHE A 520 -16.04 -2.07 -12.90
C PHE A 520 -17.47 -1.73 -12.48
N ARG A 521 -18.43 -1.98 -13.34
CA ARG A 521 -19.85 -1.76 -13.08
C ARG A 521 -20.56 -3.10 -12.98
N LYS A 522 -21.32 -3.30 -11.91
CA LYS A 522 -22.30 -4.38 -11.85
C LYS A 522 -23.50 -3.98 -12.71
N PRO A 523 -23.89 -4.77 -13.73
CA PRO A 523 -25.02 -4.43 -14.57
C PRO A 523 -26.29 -4.19 -13.75
N SER A 524 -27.12 -3.23 -14.17
CA SER A 524 -28.48 -3.09 -13.65
C SER A 524 -29.30 -4.31 -14.06
N MET A 525 -30.20 -4.77 -13.20
CA MET A 525 -31.20 -5.77 -13.60
C MET A 525 -32.12 -5.11 -14.62
N GLU A 526 -32.29 -5.71 -15.80
CA GLU A 526 -33.24 -5.27 -16.84
C GLU A 526 -34.71 -5.32 -16.37
#